data_AF-A0A396NT66-F1
#
_entry.id   AF-A0A396NT66-F1
#
_cell.length_a   1.000
_cell.length_b   1.000
_cell.length_c   1.000
_cell.angle_alpha   90.00
_cell.angle_beta   90.00
_cell.angle_gamma   90.00
#
_symmetry.space_group_name_H-M   'P 1'
#
loop_
_entity.id
_entity.type
_entity.pdbx_description
1 polymer ?
#
loop_
_entity_poly.entity_id
_entity_poly.type
_entity_poly.pdbx_seq_one_letter_code
_entity_poly.pdbx_strand_id
1 'polypeptide(L)'
;MKLKINEVIADVKDELLCYEEGEAVVDRWEKEFREWIEKNKGKHKDIVADKNGVFLKIKDEEEIFEIADSYLEAIAEGNVKKYWETF
;
A
#
# COMPACT_ATOMS: atom_id res chain seq x y z
N MET A 1 -12.67 3.70 -6.42
CA MET A 1 -11.83 4.33 -7.46
C MET A 1 -10.71 3.42 -8.00
N LYS A 2 -9.98 3.86 -9.02
CA LYS A 2 -8.83 3.15 -9.62
C LYS A 2 -7.67 4.13 -9.71
N LEU A 3 -6.58 3.87 -9.00
CA LEU A 3 -5.40 4.74 -8.93
C LEU A 3 -4.20 4.05 -9.55
N LYS A 4 -3.32 4.82 -10.20
CA LYS A 4 -2.02 4.28 -10.62
C LYS A 4 -1.22 3.89 -9.39
N ILE A 5 -0.38 2.86 -9.49
CA ILE A 5 0.46 2.42 -8.36
C ILE A 5 1.29 3.57 -7.78
N ASN A 6 1.82 4.47 -8.60
CA ASN A 6 2.57 5.62 -8.09
C ASN A 6 1.69 6.68 -7.40
N GLU A 7 0.40 6.77 -7.72
CA GLU A 7 -0.55 7.64 -7.01
C GLU A 7 -0.86 7.02 -5.65
N VAL A 8 -1.19 5.72 -5.60
CA VAL A 8 -1.38 5.00 -4.32
C VAL A 8 -0.15 5.12 -3.42
N ILE A 9 1.05 4.98 -3.99
CA ILE A 9 2.29 5.14 -3.23
C ILE A 9 2.41 6.55 -2.66
N ALA A 10 2.14 7.58 -3.46
CA ALA A 10 2.22 8.96 -2.98
C ALA A 10 1.21 9.19 -1.85
N ASP A 11 -0.05 8.81 -2.06
CA ASP A 11 -1.14 9.07 -1.11
C ASP A 11 -0.91 8.35 0.23
N VAL A 12 -0.50 7.07 0.21
CA VAL A 12 -0.19 6.33 1.44
C VAL A 12 1.08 6.84 2.12
N LYS A 13 2.10 7.27 1.36
CA LYS A 13 3.30 7.84 1.96
C LYS A 13 3.01 9.17 2.63
N ASP A 14 2.24 10.04 1.98
CA ASP A 14 1.80 11.30 2.56
C ASP A 14 1.02 11.05 3.85
N GLU A 15 0.15 10.03 3.86
CA GLU A 15 -0.58 9.65 5.06
C GLU A 15 0.30 9.08 6.16
N LEU A 16 1.20 8.14 5.86
CA LEU A 16 2.17 7.61 6.82
C LEU A 16 2.98 8.75 7.46
N LEU A 17 3.40 9.75 6.69
CA LEU A 17 4.17 10.89 7.18
C LEU A 17 3.36 11.85 8.08
N CYS A 18 2.04 11.69 8.18
CA CYS A 18 1.22 12.37 9.19
C CYS A 18 1.37 11.77 10.60
N TYR A 19 1.93 10.57 10.72
CA TYR A 19 2.18 9.87 11.99
C TYR A 19 3.63 10.06 12.45
N GLU A 20 3.85 10.10 13.76
CA GLU A 20 5.19 10.27 14.35
C GLU A 20 6.15 9.14 13.95
N GLU A 21 5.65 7.91 13.90
CA GLU A 21 6.40 6.72 13.52
C GLU A 21 6.59 6.56 12.00
N GLY A 22 5.85 7.35 11.20
CA GLY A 22 5.77 7.24 9.76
C GLY A 22 7.10 7.41 9.04
N GLU A 23 7.89 8.40 9.43
CA GLU A 23 9.19 8.72 8.81
C GLU A 23 10.14 7.52 8.85
N ALA A 24 10.08 6.71 9.92
CA ALA A 24 10.94 5.54 10.08
C ALA A 24 10.56 4.36 9.19
N VAL A 25 9.31 4.30 8.69
CA VAL A 25 8.76 3.13 8.01
C VAL A 25 8.33 3.39 6.57
N VAL A 26 8.19 4.65 6.15
CA VAL A 26 7.64 5.05 4.86
C VAL A 26 8.38 4.46 3.66
N ASP A 27 9.71 4.48 3.67
CA ASP A 27 10.53 3.92 2.58
C ASP A 27 10.46 2.38 2.55
N ARG A 28 10.30 1.77 3.74
CA ARG A 28 10.12 0.33 3.86
C ARG A 28 8.78 -0.09 3.28
N TRP A 29 7.71 0.61 3.62
CA TRP A 29 6.38 0.35 3.10
C TRP A 29 6.37 0.43 1.57
N GLU A 30 6.91 1.51 0.98
CA GLU A 30 6.95 1.67 -0.47
C GLU A 30 7.67 0.49 -1.15
N LYS A 31 8.83 0.10 -0.61
CA LYS A 31 9.60 -1.03 -1.14
C LYS A 31 8.79 -2.32 -1.09
N GLU A 32 8.21 -2.64 0.06
CA GLU A 32 7.43 -3.86 0.27
C GLU A 32 6.16 -3.87 -0.60
N PHE A 33 5.47 -2.73 -0.75
CA PHE A 33 4.32 -2.58 -1.63
C PHE A 33 4.67 -2.84 -3.09
N ARG A 34 5.79 -2.28 -3.58
CA ARG A 34 6.27 -2.53 -4.94
C ARG A 34 6.57 -4.02 -5.17
N GLU A 35 7.21 -4.68 -4.20
CA GLU A 35 7.46 -6.12 -4.26
C GLU A 35 6.15 -6.93 -4.25
N TRP A 36 5.17 -6.52 -3.45
CA TRP A 36 3.86 -7.15 -3.39
C TRP A 36 3.11 -7.02 -4.72
N ILE A 37 3.12 -5.84 -5.34
CA ILE A 37 2.53 -5.59 -6.66
C ILE A 37 3.16 -6.52 -7.70
N GLU A 38 4.49 -6.61 -7.79
CA GLU A 38 5.15 -7.46 -8.79
C GLU A 38 4.84 -8.95 -8.60
N LYS A 39 4.72 -9.42 -7.34
CA LYS A 39 4.36 -10.82 -7.05
C LYS A 39 2.92 -11.16 -7.43
N ASN A 40 2.02 -10.18 -7.32
CA ASN A 40 0.57 -10.35 -7.39
C ASN A 40 -0.07 -9.83 -8.68
N LYS A 41 0.66 -9.08 -9.51
CA LYS A 41 0.18 -8.58 -10.80
C LYS A 41 -0.28 -9.73 -11.69
N GLY A 42 -1.50 -9.61 -12.19
CA GLY A 42 -2.16 -10.65 -13.00
C GLY A 42 -2.77 -11.82 -12.19
N LYS A 43 -2.68 -11.79 -10.86
CA LYS A 43 -3.26 -12.80 -9.95
C LYS A 43 -4.27 -12.18 -8.99
N HIS A 44 -3.95 -11.02 -8.42
CA HIS A 44 -4.82 -10.33 -7.47
C HIS A 44 -5.95 -9.58 -8.17
N LYS A 45 -7.18 -9.74 -7.67
CA LYS A 45 -8.41 -9.21 -8.29
C LYS A 45 -8.46 -7.67 -8.35
N ASP A 46 -7.72 -7.03 -7.44
CA ASP A 46 -7.71 -5.58 -7.28
C ASP A 46 -6.56 -4.91 -8.03
N ILE A 47 -5.58 -5.69 -8.53
CA ILE A 47 -4.55 -5.18 -9.42
C ILE A 47 -5.06 -5.24 -10.86
N VAL A 48 -5.07 -4.09 -11.53
CA VAL A 48 -5.44 -3.98 -12.94
C VAL A 48 -4.23 -3.50 -13.73
N ALA A 49 -3.77 -4.31 -14.69
CA ALA A 49 -2.70 -3.93 -15.61
C ALA A 49 -3.28 -3.77 -17.02
N ASP A 50 -3.07 -2.61 -17.63
CA ASP A 50 -3.47 -2.34 -19.01
C ASP A 50 -2.39 -1.50 -19.73
N LYS A 51 -2.66 -1.11 -20.98
CA LYS A 51 -1.72 -0.33 -21.81
C LYS A 51 -1.30 1.02 -21.20
N ASN A 52 -2.06 1.54 -20.25
CA ASN A 52 -1.80 2.82 -19.58
C ASN A 52 -1.03 2.65 -18.26
N GLY A 53 -0.71 1.42 -17.84
CA GLY A 53 0.08 1.13 -16.64
C GLY A 53 -0.54 0.10 -15.72
N VAL A 54 -0.04 0.07 -14.48
CA VAL A 54 -0.55 -0.77 -13.39
C VAL A 54 -1.33 0.12 -12.43
N PHE A 55 -2.45 -0.39 -11.96
CA PHE A 55 -3.38 0.30 -11.10
C PHE A 55 -3.85 -0.61 -9.97
N LEU A 56 -4.23 0.00 -8.85
CA LEU A 56 -4.91 -0.67 -7.76
C LEU A 56 -6.35 -0.14 -7.68
N LYS A 57 -7.30 -1.04 -7.47
CA LYS A 57 -8.65 -0.66 -7.06
C LYS A 57 -8.58 -0.29 -5.59
N ILE A 58 -8.99 0.93 -5.29
CA ILE A 58 -9.15 1.49 -3.95
C ILE A 58 -10.62 1.83 -3.83
N LYS A 59 -11.30 1.53 -2.73
CA LYS A 59 -12.72 1.79 -2.51
C LYS A 59 -13.00 3.29 -2.56
N ASP A 60 -12.31 4.04 -1.71
CA ASP A 60 -12.42 5.47 -1.48
C ASP A 60 -11.13 5.99 -0.80
N GLU A 61 -11.07 7.30 -0.50
CA GLU A 61 -9.92 7.89 0.18
C GLU A 61 -9.69 7.28 1.57
N GLU A 62 -10.76 6.83 2.27
CA GLU A 62 -10.69 6.18 3.59
C GLU A 62 -9.77 4.95 3.59
N GLU A 63 -9.79 4.15 2.52
CA GLU A 63 -8.91 2.98 2.40
C GLU A 63 -7.42 3.34 2.35
N ILE A 64 -7.04 4.55 1.91
CA ILE A 64 -5.63 5.00 1.98
C ILE A 64 -5.19 5.18 3.44
N PHE A 65 -6.05 5.78 4.27
CA PHE A 65 -5.81 5.91 5.71
C PHE A 65 -5.73 4.54 6.38
N GLU A 66 -6.66 3.64 6.07
CA GLU A 66 -6.66 2.27 6.60
C GLU A 66 -5.39 1.50 6.23
N ILE A 67 -4.88 1.67 5.01
CA ILE A 67 -3.62 1.05 4.54
C ILE A 67 -2.43 1.53 5.38
N ALA A 68 -2.35 2.83 5.68
CA ALA A 68 -1.29 3.42 6.49
C ALA A 68 -1.39 2.98 7.97
N ASP A 69 -2.56 3.14 8.58
CA ASP A 69 -2.85 2.75 9.96
C ASP A 69 -2.55 1.28 10.22
N SER A 70 -3.08 0.40 9.37
CA SER A 70 -2.89 -1.05 9.53
C SER A 70 -1.44 -1.49 9.31
N TYR A 71 -0.66 -0.74 8.52
CA TYR A 71 0.78 -1.00 8.40
C TYR A 71 1.54 -0.61 9.67
N LEU A 72 1.23 0.53 10.27
CA LEU A 72 1.82 0.98 11.53
C LEU A 72 1.48 0.01 12.67
N GLU A 73 0.23 -0.45 12.75
CA GLU A 73 -0.19 -1.49 13.69
C GLU A 73 0.61 -2.78 13.46
N ALA A 74 0.74 -3.23 12.21
CA ALA A 74 1.52 -4.41 11.88
C ALA A 74 3.01 -4.27 12.21
N ILE A 75 3.57 -3.06 12.15
CA ILE A 75 4.94 -2.78 12.62
C ILE A 75 5.01 -2.90 14.14
N ALA A 76 4.10 -2.25 14.87
CA ALA A 76 4.07 -2.26 16.33
C ALA A 76 3.90 -3.67 16.91
N GLU A 77 3.11 -4.51 16.25
CA GLU A 77 2.89 -5.90 16.65
C GLU A 77 3.97 -6.89 16.13
N GLY A 78 4.86 -6.45 15.24
CA GLY A 78 5.82 -7.34 14.57
C GLY A 78 5.18 -8.29 13.54
N ASN A 79 3.99 -7.95 13.04
CA ASN A 79 3.13 -8.77 12.18
C ASN A 79 3.09 -8.32 10.70
N VAL A 80 4.08 -7.53 10.23
CA VAL A 80 4.17 -7.03 8.84
C VAL A 80 3.98 -8.12 7.77
N LYS A 81 4.43 -9.36 8.03
CA LYS A 81 4.22 -10.48 7.11
C LYS A 81 2.73 -10.77 6.89
N LYS A 82 1.94 -10.75 7.95
CA LYS A 82 0.49 -11.01 7.91
C LYS A 82 -0.24 -9.89 7.18
N TYR A 83 0.17 -8.63 7.41
CA TYR A 83 -0.34 -7.47 6.68
C TYR A 83 -0.28 -7.71 5.16
N TRP A 84 0.88 -8.10 4.62
CA TRP A 84 1.04 -8.37 3.19
C TRP A 84 0.33 -9.64 2.67
N GLU A 85 0.03 -10.60 3.56
CA GLU A 85 -0.75 -11.79 3.20
C GLU A 85 -2.25 -11.49 3.07
N THR A 86 -2.73 -10.44 3.74
CA THR A 86 -4.14 -10.03 3.76
C THR A 86 -4.44 -8.73 3.02
N PHE A 87 -3.39 -8.05 2.53
CA PHE A 87 -3.47 -6.94 1.59
C PHE A 87 -4.09 -7.40 0.26
#